data_AF-A0A0D2SHP0-F1
#
_entry.id   AF-A0A0D2SHP0-F1
#
_cell.length_a   1.000
_cell.length_b   1.000
_cell.length_c   1.000
_cell.angle_alpha   90.00
_cell.angle_beta   90.00
_cell.angle_gamma   90.00
#
_symmetry.space_group_name_H-M   'P 1'
#
loop_
_entity.id
_entity.type
_entity.pdbx_description
1 polymer ?
#
loop_
_entity_poly.entity_id
_entity_poly.type
_entity_poly.pdbx_seq_one_letter_code
_entity_poly.pdbx_strand_id
1 'polypeptide(L)'
;MKSLSPSNNLCVFLLHFFIITVYFASLSFSLKIGETCSSSGSSSSCDSGLTCQTCAANGNTRPRCTRIQPLSPTSKVKGLPFNKYSWLTTHNSFALKGVKSETGSSIIAPTNQEDTITNQLKNGVRGLMLDMYDFNGDIWLCHSFGGQCFNATAFQPAINVLKEIQAFLEANPSEIITIFIEDYVVSPQGLTKVFNASGLRQYWFPVSKMPKNGEDWPTVDDMVKQNQRLVVFTSKSAKEASEGIAYEWRYIVENRCEWR
;
A
#
# COMPACT_ATOMS: atom_id res chain seq x y z
N MET A 1 -44.66 34.22 53.32
CA MET A 1 -43.50 34.37 52.41
C MET A 1 -42.41 33.44 52.89
N LYS A 2 -42.16 32.31 52.22
CA LYS A 2 -41.04 31.42 52.54
C LYS A 2 -39.81 31.96 51.82
N SER A 3 -38.76 32.30 52.57
CA SER A 3 -37.49 32.73 52.00
C SER A 3 -36.82 31.55 51.31
N LEU A 4 -36.42 31.74 50.05
CA LEU A 4 -35.56 30.82 49.34
C LEU A 4 -34.14 30.98 49.90
N SER A 5 -33.56 29.90 50.43
CA SER A 5 -32.19 29.86 50.93
C SER A 5 -31.19 30.21 49.80
N PRO A 6 -30.22 31.12 50.02
CA PRO A 6 -29.21 31.50 49.01
C PRO A 6 -28.30 30.33 48.57
N SER A 7 -28.27 29.23 49.34
CA SER A 7 -27.35 28.10 49.12
C SER A 7 -27.66 27.28 47.86
N ASN A 8 -28.93 27.19 47.46
CA ASN A 8 -29.32 26.33 46.33
C ASN A 8 -28.94 26.94 44.97
N ASN A 9 -29.00 28.26 44.83
CA ASN A 9 -28.65 28.92 43.57
C ASN A 9 -27.14 28.90 43.29
N LEU A 10 -26.30 29.01 44.34
CA LEU A 10 -24.85 28.93 44.19
C LEU A 10 -24.39 27.52 43.79
N CYS A 11 -25.02 26.48 44.37
CA CYS A 11 -24.73 25.09 44.04
C CYS A 11 -25.10 24.75 42.59
N VAL A 12 -26.27 25.22 42.12
CA VAL A 12 -26.70 25.04 40.72
C VAL A 12 -25.79 25.80 39.75
N PHE A 13 -25.35 27.01 40.09
CA PHE A 13 -24.40 27.78 39.28
C PHE A 13 -23.03 27.09 39.19
N LEU A 14 -22.50 26.60 40.30
CA LEU A 14 -21.23 25.87 40.33
C LEU A 14 -21.32 24.56 39.55
N LEU A 15 -22.46 23.85 39.61
CA LEU A 15 -22.68 22.64 38.83
C LEU A 15 -22.73 22.93 37.32
N HIS A 16 -23.43 23.98 36.89
CA HIS A 16 -23.48 24.38 35.49
C HIS A 16 -22.11 24.84 34.99
N PHE A 17 -21.36 25.61 35.79
CA PHE A 17 -20.02 26.03 35.44
C PHE A 17 -19.06 24.84 35.32
N PHE A 18 -19.18 23.86 36.22
CA PHE A 18 -18.39 22.61 36.17
C PHE A 18 -18.76 21.75 34.95
N ILE A 19 -20.05 21.65 34.59
CA ILE A 19 -20.48 20.91 33.38
C ILE A 19 -19.96 21.62 32.12
N ILE A 20 -20.00 22.95 32.06
CA ILE A 20 -19.49 23.73 30.94
C ILE A 20 -17.96 23.58 30.81
N THR A 21 -17.20 23.66 31.91
CA THR A 21 -15.75 23.49 31.86
C THR A 21 -15.34 22.06 31.48
N VAL A 22 -16.09 21.04 31.91
CA VAL A 22 -15.88 19.65 31.47
C VAL A 22 -16.24 19.46 29.98
N TYR A 23 -17.28 20.14 29.49
CA TYR A 23 -17.64 20.13 28.06
C TYR A 23 -16.59 20.82 27.19
N PHE A 24 -16.00 21.93 27.62
CA PHE A 24 -14.92 22.60 26.88
C PHE A 24 -13.57 21.88 27.00
N ALA A 25 -13.30 21.19 28.11
CA ALA A 25 -12.08 20.41 28.32
C ALA A 25 -12.03 19.09 27.54
N SER A 26 -13.16 18.63 26.98
CA SER A 26 -13.25 17.39 26.19
C SER A 26 -13.15 17.59 24.68
N LEU A 27 -12.99 18.83 24.20
CA LEU A 27 -12.69 19.11 22.79
C LEU A 27 -11.19 18.94 22.52
N SER A 28 -10.77 17.68 22.34
CA SER A 28 -9.46 17.40 21.75
C SER A 28 -9.50 17.76 20.26
N PHE A 29 -9.01 18.95 19.91
CA PHE A 29 -8.82 19.32 18.51
C PHE A 29 -7.65 18.50 17.94
N SER A 30 -7.96 17.70 16.93
CA SER A 30 -6.96 17.00 16.14
C SER A 30 -6.31 17.98 15.16
N LEU A 31 -5.01 17.80 14.92
CA LEU A 31 -4.15 18.63 14.10
C LEU A 31 -4.36 18.32 12.62
N LYS A 32 -4.48 19.36 11.81
CA LYS A 32 -4.68 19.27 10.37
C LYS A 32 -3.37 19.02 9.63
N ILE A 33 -3.49 18.64 8.36
CA ILE A 33 -2.34 18.47 7.47
C ILE A 33 -1.44 19.71 7.46
N GLY A 34 -0.13 19.50 7.63
CA GLY A 34 0.89 20.57 7.68
C GLY A 34 1.09 21.22 9.05
N GLU A 35 0.23 20.95 10.04
CA GLU A 35 0.41 21.45 11.40
C GLU A 35 1.55 20.71 12.12
N THR A 36 2.19 21.37 13.08
CA THR A 36 3.27 20.76 13.86
C THR A 36 2.71 19.81 14.89
N CYS A 37 3.18 18.57 14.86
CA CYS A 37 2.83 17.55 15.83
C CYS A 37 4.05 17.18 16.67
N SER A 38 3.85 16.46 17.77
CA SER A 38 4.93 15.89 18.59
C SER A 38 4.93 14.36 18.43
N SER A 39 6.12 13.78 18.29
CA SER A 39 6.34 12.33 18.17
C SER A 39 6.37 11.60 19.54
N SER A 40 6.05 12.29 20.64
CA SER A 40 6.10 11.77 22.00
C SER A 40 4.69 11.55 22.55
N GLY A 41 4.21 10.30 22.52
CA GLY A 41 2.93 9.87 23.12
C GLY A 41 2.02 9.15 22.13
N SER A 42 1.29 8.15 22.62
CA SER A 42 0.60 7.07 21.90
C SER A 42 -0.64 7.44 21.06
N SER A 43 -0.69 8.63 20.51
CA SER A 43 -1.59 8.99 19.41
C SER A 43 -0.98 10.20 18.73
N SER A 44 -0.70 10.12 17.42
CA SER A 44 -0.40 11.34 16.68
C SER A 44 -1.58 12.27 16.92
N SER A 45 -1.36 13.46 17.47
CA SER A 45 -2.39 14.47 17.65
C SER A 45 -3.01 14.93 16.32
N CYS A 46 -2.65 14.31 15.19
CA CYS A 46 -3.15 14.55 13.87
C CYS A 46 -4.55 13.94 13.63
N ASP A 47 -5.30 14.56 12.72
CA ASP A 47 -6.59 14.06 12.23
C ASP A 47 -6.49 12.62 11.72
N SER A 48 -7.63 11.93 11.69
CA SER A 48 -7.73 10.59 11.10
C SER A 48 -7.18 10.55 9.67
N GLY A 49 -6.36 9.53 9.38
CA GLY A 49 -5.67 9.39 8.09
C GLY A 49 -4.42 10.27 7.94
N LEU A 50 -3.95 10.90 9.03
CA LEU A 50 -2.68 11.61 9.10
C LEU A 50 -1.72 10.93 10.09
N THR A 51 -0.42 11.05 9.85
CA THR A 51 0.62 10.67 10.83
C THR A 51 1.63 11.78 11.03
N CYS A 52 2.24 11.78 12.20
CA CYS A 52 3.26 12.75 12.56
C CYS A 52 4.61 12.32 11.99
N GLN A 53 5.08 12.99 10.94
CA GLN A 53 6.30 12.62 10.22
C GLN A 53 7.26 13.80 10.05
N THR A 54 8.54 13.49 9.86
CA THR A 54 9.59 14.46 9.51
C THR A 54 10.10 14.17 8.12
N CYS A 55 10.55 15.18 7.38
CA CYS A 55 11.16 15.01 6.07
C CYS A 55 12.60 15.52 6.14
N ALA A 56 13.52 14.68 6.63
CA ALA A 56 14.92 15.07 6.77
C ALA A 56 15.59 15.46 5.43
N ALA A 57 15.06 14.96 4.31
CA ALA A 57 15.60 15.19 2.96
C ALA A 57 15.63 16.67 2.54
N ASN A 58 14.75 17.52 3.10
CA ASN A 58 14.76 18.97 2.82
C ASN A 58 15.34 19.81 3.97
N GLY A 59 16.04 19.17 4.92
CA GLY A 59 16.57 19.83 6.12
C GLY A 59 15.52 20.18 7.18
N ASN A 60 14.23 19.87 6.96
CA ASN A 60 13.16 20.12 7.90
C ASN A 60 12.96 18.91 8.82
N THR A 61 13.56 18.97 10.00
CA THR A 61 13.40 17.98 11.06
C THR A 61 12.16 18.21 11.92
N ARG A 62 11.38 19.27 11.66
CA ARG A 62 10.18 19.58 12.46
C ARG A 62 9.03 18.64 12.06
N PRO A 63 8.52 17.82 13.00
CA PRO A 63 7.44 16.90 12.70
C PRO A 63 6.16 17.62 12.31
N ARG A 64 5.52 17.15 11.23
CA ARG A 64 4.26 17.67 10.70
C ARG A 64 3.24 16.55 10.53
N CYS A 65 1.96 16.89 10.66
CA CYS A 65 0.89 15.99 10.27
C CYS A 65 0.89 15.84 8.75
N THR A 66 1.19 14.63 8.30
CA THR A 66 1.27 14.25 6.88
C THR A 66 0.15 13.29 6.56
N ARG A 67 -0.43 13.39 5.37
CA ARG A 67 -1.50 12.46 4.96
C ARG A 67 -0.88 11.12 4.62
N ILE A 68 -1.38 10.07 5.26
CA ILE A 68 -0.97 8.70 4.99
C ILE A 68 -1.94 7.95 4.07
N GLN A 69 -3.19 8.40 3.98
CA GLN A 69 -4.20 7.74 3.14
C GLN A 69 -4.67 8.65 1.99
N PRO A 70 -4.43 8.27 0.72
CA PRO A 70 -5.05 8.93 -0.42
C PRO A 70 -6.55 8.60 -0.47
N LEU A 71 -7.29 9.37 -1.25
CA LEU A 71 -8.69 9.07 -1.52
C LEU A 71 -8.76 7.84 -2.44
N SER A 72 -9.60 6.86 -2.09
CA SER A 72 -9.87 5.73 -2.99
C SER A 72 -10.57 6.24 -4.27
N PRO A 73 -10.02 5.99 -5.48
CA PRO A 73 -10.60 6.47 -6.72
C PRO A 73 -12.05 6.02 -6.92
N THR A 74 -12.37 4.78 -6.54
CA THR A 74 -13.71 4.18 -6.67
C THR A 74 -14.73 4.76 -5.69
N SER A 75 -14.28 5.46 -4.64
CA SER A 75 -15.16 6.20 -3.73
C SER A 75 -15.66 7.52 -4.33
N LYS A 76 -14.99 8.04 -5.38
CA LYS A 76 -15.34 9.31 -6.03
C LYS A 76 -16.20 9.13 -7.25
N VAL A 77 -15.87 8.15 -8.09
CA VAL A 77 -16.64 7.77 -9.27
C VAL A 77 -16.67 6.26 -9.35
N LYS A 78 -17.84 5.69 -9.64
CA LYS A 78 -18.06 4.24 -9.79
C LYS A 78 -18.30 3.87 -11.25
N GLY A 79 -18.20 2.59 -11.58
CA GLY A 79 -18.54 2.06 -12.90
C GLY A 79 -17.59 2.43 -14.04
N LEU A 80 -16.41 3.01 -13.75
CA LEU A 80 -15.43 3.26 -14.81
C LEU A 80 -14.65 1.98 -15.15
N PRO A 81 -14.21 1.82 -16.41
CA PRO A 81 -13.18 0.86 -16.80
C PRO A 81 -11.94 0.96 -15.90
N PHE A 82 -11.30 -0.18 -15.61
CA PHE A 82 -10.10 -0.22 -14.76
C PHE A 82 -8.98 0.75 -15.19
N ASN A 83 -8.76 0.89 -16.50
CA ASN A 83 -7.79 1.79 -17.10
C ASN A 83 -8.20 3.28 -17.14
N LYS A 84 -9.35 3.65 -16.57
CA LYS A 84 -9.81 5.03 -16.43
C LYS A 84 -9.69 5.55 -14.99
N TYR A 85 -9.13 4.76 -14.09
CA TYR A 85 -8.73 5.18 -12.75
C TYR A 85 -7.22 5.43 -12.67
N SER A 86 -6.82 6.29 -11.73
CA SER A 86 -5.42 6.44 -11.34
C SER A 86 -5.17 5.68 -10.04
N TRP A 87 -4.17 4.79 -10.04
CA TRP A 87 -3.86 3.90 -8.93
C TRP A 87 -2.50 4.25 -8.34
N LEU A 88 -2.44 4.46 -7.02
CA LEU A 88 -1.16 4.66 -6.33
C LEU A 88 -0.35 3.36 -6.39
N THR A 89 0.88 3.47 -6.90
CA THR A 89 1.81 2.36 -7.11
C THR A 89 3.14 2.67 -6.43
N THR A 90 3.74 1.68 -5.75
CA THR A 90 5.06 1.81 -5.11
C THR A 90 6.13 1.04 -5.88
N HIS A 91 7.31 1.64 -6.02
CA HIS A 91 8.48 1.04 -6.67
C HIS A 91 9.29 0.22 -5.66
N ASN A 92 9.71 -0.99 -6.04
CA ASN A 92 10.38 -1.96 -5.17
C ASN A 92 9.69 -2.06 -3.81
N SER A 93 8.39 -2.36 -3.83
CA SER A 93 7.48 -2.25 -2.68
C SER A 93 7.95 -3.04 -1.45
N PHE A 94 8.78 -4.06 -1.66
CA PHE A 94 9.32 -4.94 -0.62
C PHE A 94 10.59 -4.40 0.05
N ALA A 95 11.25 -3.39 -0.53
CA ALA A 95 12.55 -2.90 -0.11
C ALA A 95 12.44 -1.96 1.12
N LEU A 96 12.01 -2.53 2.24
CA LEU A 96 11.74 -1.84 3.49
C LEU A 96 13.04 -1.42 4.21
N LYS A 97 13.07 -0.17 4.69
CA LYS A 97 14.21 0.36 5.43
C LYS A 97 14.35 -0.29 6.81
N GLY A 98 15.59 -0.62 7.17
CA GLY A 98 15.94 -1.06 8.53
C GLY A 98 15.57 -2.51 8.86
N VAL A 99 15.14 -3.31 7.88
CA VAL A 99 14.91 -4.75 8.06
C VAL A 99 16.20 -5.55 7.94
N LYS A 100 16.22 -6.73 8.55
CA LYS A 100 17.23 -7.76 8.29
C LYS A 100 16.74 -8.68 7.18
N SER A 101 17.66 -9.19 6.37
CA SER A 101 17.34 -10.23 5.39
C SER A 101 16.84 -11.48 6.11
N GLU A 102 15.85 -12.18 5.54
CA GLU A 102 15.44 -13.50 6.04
C GLU A 102 16.53 -14.57 5.86
N THR A 103 17.56 -14.31 5.04
CA THR A 103 18.78 -15.13 5.01
C THR A 103 19.65 -14.99 6.26
N GLY A 104 19.38 -13.98 7.10
CA GLY A 104 20.19 -13.59 8.25
C GLY A 104 21.33 -12.60 7.94
N SER A 105 21.61 -12.31 6.66
CA SER A 105 22.64 -11.33 6.30
C SER A 105 22.20 -9.88 6.46
N SER A 106 23.18 -8.99 6.57
CA SER A 106 22.95 -7.55 6.40
C SER A 106 22.54 -7.25 4.97
N ILE A 107 21.56 -6.37 4.80
CA ILE A 107 21.15 -5.87 3.48
C ILE A 107 22.05 -4.70 3.10
N ILE A 108 22.74 -4.81 1.97
CA ILE A 108 23.59 -3.81 1.33
C ILE A 108 22.99 -3.51 -0.05
N ALA A 109 21.77 -3.02 -0.04
CA ALA A 109 21.02 -2.64 -1.23
C ALA A 109 20.19 -1.39 -0.92
N PRO A 110 19.80 -0.59 -1.92
CA PRO A 110 18.94 0.56 -1.67
C PRO A 110 17.59 0.12 -1.10
N THR A 111 17.00 0.96 -0.25
CA THR A 111 15.66 0.76 0.30
C THR A 111 14.73 1.82 -0.26
N ASN A 112 13.49 1.44 -0.57
CA ASN A 112 12.52 2.31 -1.23
C ASN A 112 11.32 2.65 -0.37
N GLN A 113 11.08 1.89 0.70
CA GLN A 113 9.85 1.99 1.50
C GLN A 113 10.16 2.11 3.00
N GLU A 114 9.31 2.84 3.73
CA GLU A 114 9.26 2.88 5.19
C GLU A 114 8.08 2.08 5.78
N ASP A 115 7.15 1.65 4.92
CA ASP A 115 5.97 0.88 5.28
C ASP A 115 6.06 -0.58 4.81
N THR A 116 5.57 -1.52 5.62
CA THR A 116 5.36 -2.91 5.21
C THR A 116 4.35 -3.00 4.06
N ILE A 117 4.30 -4.11 3.34
CA ILE A 117 3.32 -4.34 2.26
C ILE A 117 1.89 -4.19 2.79
N THR A 118 1.58 -4.83 3.92
CA THR A 118 0.29 -4.67 4.60
C THR A 118 -0.06 -3.20 4.86
N ASN A 119 0.90 -2.38 5.31
CA ASN A 119 0.65 -0.97 5.58
C ASN A 119 0.51 -0.15 4.30
N GLN A 120 1.32 -0.40 3.26
CA GLN A 120 1.15 0.22 1.94
C GLN A 120 -0.28 0.00 1.41
N LEU A 121 -0.78 -1.24 1.47
CA LEU A 121 -2.14 -1.59 1.04
C LEU A 121 -3.23 -0.90 1.89
N LYS A 122 -3.07 -0.88 3.22
CA LYS A 122 -3.95 -0.11 4.13
C LYS A 122 -3.90 1.39 3.86
N ASN A 123 -2.76 1.88 3.38
CA ASN A 123 -2.51 3.27 3.02
C ASN A 123 -2.92 3.59 1.58
N GLY A 124 -3.73 2.74 0.93
CA GLY A 124 -4.35 3.05 -0.37
C GLY A 124 -3.50 2.73 -1.60
N VAL A 125 -2.32 2.11 -1.43
CA VAL A 125 -1.55 1.55 -2.54
C VAL A 125 -2.35 0.41 -3.18
N ARG A 126 -2.43 0.41 -4.51
CA ARG A 126 -3.12 -0.63 -5.31
C ARG A 126 -2.25 -1.19 -6.43
N GLY A 127 -1.05 -0.65 -6.61
CA GLY A 127 0.00 -1.22 -7.46
C GLY A 127 1.26 -1.50 -6.67
N LEU A 128 1.89 -2.66 -6.89
CA LEU A 128 3.15 -3.04 -6.25
C LEU A 128 4.16 -3.48 -7.32
N MET A 129 5.36 -2.89 -7.33
CA MET A 129 6.46 -3.35 -8.17
C MET A 129 7.38 -4.26 -7.37
N LEU A 130 7.60 -5.48 -7.87
CA LEU A 130 8.32 -6.55 -7.19
C LEU A 130 9.40 -7.13 -8.10
N ASP A 131 10.65 -7.06 -7.64
CA ASP A 131 11.78 -7.64 -8.36
C ASP A 131 11.94 -9.08 -7.90
N MET A 132 11.65 -10.03 -8.78
CA MET A 132 11.61 -11.45 -8.43
C MET A 132 12.78 -12.22 -9.06
N TYR A 133 13.50 -12.97 -8.23
CA TYR A 133 14.69 -13.73 -8.63
C TYR A 133 14.57 -15.18 -8.17
N ASP A 134 15.20 -16.10 -8.90
CA ASP A 134 15.54 -17.40 -8.35
C ASP A 134 16.70 -17.24 -7.34
N PHE A 135 16.49 -17.67 -6.10
CA PHE A 135 17.50 -17.60 -5.05
C PHE A 135 17.25 -18.64 -3.96
N ASN A 136 18.29 -19.28 -3.46
CA ASN A 136 18.20 -20.31 -2.40
C ASN A 136 17.13 -21.40 -2.64
N GLY A 137 16.89 -21.76 -3.91
CA GLY A 137 15.92 -22.80 -4.29
C GLY A 137 14.46 -22.34 -4.37
N ASP A 138 14.18 -21.05 -4.13
CA ASP A 138 12.84 -20.45 -4.13
C ASP A 138 12.82 -19.14 -4.96
N ILE A 139 11.64 -18.51 -5.05
CA ILE A 139 11.48 -17.16 -5.61
C ILE A 139 11.62 -16.13 -4.50
N TRP A 140 12.58 -15.22 -4.65
CA TRP A 140 12.91 -14.19 -3.68
C TRP A 140 12.72 -12.79 -4.22
N LEU A 141 12.51 -11.86 -3.29
CA LEU A 141 12.50 -10.43 -3.56
C LEU A 141 13.88 -9.86 -3.25
N CYS A 142 14.55 -9.34 -4.27
CA CYS A 142 15.92 -8.85 -4.17
C CYS A 142 16.07 -7.52 -4.88
N HIS A 143 16.76 -6.56 -4.28
CA HIS A 143 17.12 -5.32 -4.96
C HIS A 143 18.58 -5.43 -5.40
N SER A 144 18.79 -5.94 -6.61
CA SER A 144 20.09 -6.39 -7.10
C SER A 144 20.37 -5.93 -8.52
N PHE A 145 21.49 -6.39 -9.09
CA PHE A 145 21.95 -6.04 -10.42
C PHE A 145 22.43 -7.28 -11.18
N GLY A 146 22.54 -7.17 -12.50
CA GLY A 146 23.06 -8.27 -13.35
C GLY A 146 22.15 -9.50 -13.42
N GLY A 147 20.89 -9.38 -12.99
CA GLY A 147 19.93 -10.48 -13.01
C GLY A 147 20.24 -11.62 -12.03
N GLN A 148 21.01 -11.34 -10.98
CA GLN A 148 21.34 -12.31 -9.93
C GLN A 148 20.97 -11.75 -8.56
N CYS A 149 20.49 -12.62 -7.68
CA CYS A 149 20.28 -12.28 -6.27
C CYS A 149 21.42 -12.81 -5.41
N PHE A 150 21.87 -11.99 -4.46
CA PHE A 150 22.88 -12.33 -3.46
C PHE A 150 22.29 -12.19 -2.05
N ASN A 151 22.89 -12.86 -1.05
CA ASN A 151 22.48 -12.71 0.35
C ASN A 151 22.38 -11.22 0.77
N ALA A 152 23.39 -10.41 0.41
CA ALA A 152 23.42 -8.99 0.73
C ALA A 152 22.33 -8.15 0.03
N THR A 153 21.69 -8.66 -1.02
CA THR A 153 20.64 -7.96 -1.77
C THR A 153 19.24 -8.57 -1.58
N ALA A 154 19.16 -9.72 -0.91
CA ALA A 154 17.94 -10.48 -0.67
C ALA A 154 17.18 -9.91 0.53
N PHE A 155 15.90 -9.60 0.37
CA PHE A 155 15.06 -9.14 1.47
C PHE A 155 14.33 -10.33 2.11
N GLN A 156 13.46 -10.98 1.36
CA GLN A 156 12.64 -12.10 1.82
C GLN A 156 12.13 -12.96 0.65
N PRO A 157 11.69 -14.20 0.90
CA PRO A 157 10.95 -14.99 -0.08
C PRO A 157 9.70 -14.25 -0.59
N ALA A 158 9.45 -14.32 -1.91
CA ALA A 158 8.30 -13.64 -2.52
C ALA A 158 6.95 -14.14 -1.97
N ILE A 159 6.89 -15.41 -1.56
CA ILE A 159 5.68 -16.01 -0.98
C ILE A 159 5.15 -15.25 0.25
N ASN A 160 6.01 -14.61 1.03
CA ASN A 160 5.60 -13.86 2.24
C ASN A 160 4.77 -12.63 1.84
N VAL A 161 5.30 -11.81 0.92
CA VAL A 161 4.61 -10.64 0.36
C VAL A 161 3.34 -11.04 -0.39
N LEU A 162 3.38 -12.13 -1.17
CA LEU A 162 2.19 -12.59 -1.89
C LEU A 162 1.07 -13.06 -0.93
N LYS A 163 1.41 -13.64 0.23
CA LYS A 163 0.44 -13.98 1.28
C LYS A 163 -0.14 -12.75 1.96
N GLU A 164 0.64 -11.68 2.17
CA GLU A 164 0.09 -10.41 2.66
C GLU A 164 -0.95 -9.85 1.67
N ILE A 165 -0.68 -9.91 0.37
CA ILE A 165 -1.62 -9.47 -0.67
C ILE A 165 -2.87 -10.36 -0.69
N GLN A 166 -2.71 -11.68 -0.54
CA GLN A 166 -3.84 -12.61 -0.48
C GLN A 166 -4.75 -12.29 0.71
N ALA A 167 -4.17 -12.15 1.90
CA ALA A 167 -4.91 -11.80 3.11
C ALA A 167 -5.64 -10.46 2.96
N PHE A 168 -5.01 -9.47 2.31
CA PHE A 168 -5.65 -8.20 2.01
C PHE A 168 -6.84 -8.35 1.06
N LEU A 169 -6.69 -9.08 -0.05
CA LEU A 169 -7.78 -9.29 -1.01
C LEU A 169 -8.93 -10.10 -0.42
N GLU A 170 -8.64 -11.04 0.47
CA GLU A 170 -9.64 -11.82 1.20
C GLU A 170 -10.45 -10.93 2.17
N ALA A 171 -9.76 -10.09 2.95
CA ALA A 171 -10.41 -9.17 3.88
C ALA A 171 -11.15 -8.01 3.19
N ASN A 172 -10.81 -7.68 1.94
CA ASN A 172 -11.34 -6.53 1.21
C ASN A 172 -11.93 -6.96 -0.15
N PRO A 173 -13.18 -7.47 -0.19
CA PRO A 173 -13.75 -8.10 -1.37
C PRO A 173 -13.98 -7.14 -2.56
N SER A 174 -14.04 -5.83 -2.31
CA SER A 174 -14.22 -4.82 -3.36
C SER A 174 -12.91 -4.26 -3.92
N GLU A 175 -11.76 -4.71 -3.42
CA GLU A 175 -10.46 -4.16 -3.80
C GLU A 175 -9.83 -4.94 -4.94
N ILE A 176 -9.06 -4.23 -5.78
CA ILE A 176 -8.26 -4.77 -6.87
C ILE A 176 -6.79 -4.40 -6.65
N ILE A 177 -5.89 -5.36 -6.85
CA ILE A 177 -4.44 -5.16 -6.76
C ILE A 177 -3.79 -5.40 -8.11
N THR A 178 -2.80 -4.58 -8.45
CA THR A 178 -1.91 -4.77 -9.58
C THR A 178 -0.51 -5.11 -9.08
N ILE A 179 0.11 -6.14 -9.66
CA ILE A 179 1.51 -6.48 -9.41
C ILE A 179 2.28 -6.32 -10.71
N PHE A 180 3.37 -5.56 -10.68
CA PHE A 180 4.35 -5.49 -11.76
C PHE A 180 5.59 -6.27 -11.31
N ILE A 181 6.00 -7.24 -12.11
CA ILE A 181 7.15 -8.10 -11.80
C ILE A 181 8.32 -7.67 -12.66
N GLU A 182 9.38 -7.12 -12.05
CA GLU A 182 10.69 -7.07 -12.68
C GLU A 182 11.30 -8.48 -12.59
N ASP A 183 11.18 -9.22 -13.70
CA ASP A 183 11.27 -10.67 -13.68
C ASP A 183 12.68 -11.17 -14.07
N TYR A 184 13.35 -11.77 -13.09
CA TYR A 184 14.62 -12.48 -13.23
C TYR A 184 14.49 -13.98 -12.95
N VAL A 185 13.26 -14.51 -12.96
CA VAL A 185 12.96 -15.92 -12.68
C VAL A 185 13.11 -16.76 -13.95
N VAL A 186 14.11 -17.62 -13.95
CA VAL A 186 14.42 -18.57 -15.03
C VAL A 186 13.94 -19.99 -14.72
N SER A 187 13.65 -20.30 -13.45
CA SER A 187 13.16 -21.61 -13.06
C SER A 187 11.84 -21.97 -13.77
N PRO A 188 11.68 -23.21 -14.24
CA PRO A 188 10.46 -23.61 -14.95
C PRO A 188 9.22 -23.44 -14.08
N GLN A 189 8.29 -22.60 -14.55
CA GLN A 189 7.01 -22.28 -13.89
C GLN A 189 7.19 -21.66 -12.49
N GLY A 190 8.33 -21.02 -12.21
CA GLY A 190 8.64 -20.47 -10.89
C GLY A 190 7.58 -19.48 -10.39
N LEU A 191 7.17 -18.54 -11.24
CA LEU A 191 6.12 -17.56 -10.91
C LEU A 191 4.76 -18.24 -10.72
N THR A 192 4.37 -19.11 -11.65
CA THR A 192 3.12 -19.88 -11.55
C THR A 192 3.03 -20.68 -10.25
N LYS A 193 4.12 -21.35 -9.85
CA LYS A 193 4.18 -22.11 -8.61
C LYS A 193 4.03 -21.21 -7.38
N VAL A 194 4.75 -20.08 -7.31
CA VAL A 194 4.68 -19.21 -6.14
C VAL A 194 3.31 -18.50 -6.01
N PHE A 195 2.68 -18.12 -7.12
CA PHE A 195 1.32 -17.56 -7.11
C PHE A 195 0.24 -18.59 -6.77
N ASN A 196 0.42 -19.84 -7.17
CA ASN A 196 -0.48 -20.92 -6.75
C ASN A 196 -0.33 -21.19 -5.25
N ALA A 197 0.92 -21.27 -4.76
CA ALA A 197 1.22 -21.50 -3.35
C ALA A 197 0.75 -20.36 -2.43
N SER A 198 0.68 -19.13 -2.94
CA SER A 198 0.15 -17.98 -2.18
C SER A 198 -1.38 -17.94 -2.12
N GLY A 199 -2.08 -18.74 -2.92
CA GLY A 199 -3.54 -18.72 -3.03
C GLY A 199 -4.11 -17.56 -3.84
N LEU A 200 -3.26 -16.77 -4.50
CA LEU A 200 -3.67 -15.59 -5.29
C LEU A 200 -4.33 -15.95 -6.62
N ARG A 201 -4.13 -17.17 -7.13
CA ARG A 201 -4.60 -17.55 -8.47
C ARG A 201 -6.12 -17.47 -8.65
N GLN A 202 -6.88 -17.59 -7.55
CA GLN A 202 -8.34 -17.44 -7.54
C GLN A 202 -8.80 -16.00 -7.86
N TYR A 203 -7.94 -15.00 -7.70
CA TYR A 203 -8.23 -13.59 -7.97
C TYR A 203 -7.76 -13.13 -9.36
N TRP A 204 -7.08 -13.99 -10.10
CA TRP A 204 -6.30 -13.60 -11.28
C TRP A 204 -7.17 -13.12 -12.45
N PHE A 205 -6.85 -11.94 -12.99
CA PHE A 205 -7.43 -11.44 -14.23
C PHE A 205 -6.71 -12.07 -15.44
N PRO A 206 -7.40 -12.83 -16.30
CA PRO A 206 -6.74 -13.61 -17.36
C PRO A 206 -6.32 -12.75 -18.55
N VAL A 207 -5.15 -13.03 -19.11
CA VAL A 207 -4.60 -12.38 -20.32
C VAL A 207 -5.58 -12.38 -21.49
N SER A 208 -6.35 -13.46 -21.66
CA SER A 208 -7.35 -13.59 -22.73
C SER A 208 -8.48 -12.56 -22.67
N LYS A 209 -8.68 -11.90 -21.52
CA LYS A 209 -9.67 -10.83 -21.32
C LYS A 209 -9.04 -9.44 -21.27
N MET A 210 -7.72 -9.32 -21.37
CA MET A 210 -7.06 -8.02 -21.37
C MET A 210 -7.30 -7.32 -22.71
N PRO A 211 -7.88 -6.10 -22.70
CA PRO A 211 -8.11 -5.35 -23.92
C PRO A 211 -6.79 -4.97 -24.58
N LYS A 212 -6.86 -4.70 -25.88
CA LYS A 212 -5.71 -4.32 -26.70
C LYS A 212 -5.99 -2.99 -27.38
N ASN A 213 -4.94 -2.36 -27.91
CA ASN A 213 -5.06 -1.13 -28.72
C ASN A 213 -5.79 0.03 -28.02
N GLY A 214 -5.69 0.12 -26.70
CA GLY A 214 -6.29 1.21 -25.91
C GLY A 214 -7.79 1.08 -25.65
N GLU A 215 -8.39 -0.07 -25.95
CA GLU A 215 -9.79 -0.36 -25.58
C GLU A 215 -9.99 -0.32 -24.06
N ASP A 216 -11.23 -0.08 -23.66
CA ASP A 216 -11.62 -0.05 -22.26
C ASP A 216 -11.49 -1.44 -21.63
N TRP A 217 -10.91 -1.47 -20.43
CA TRP A 217 -10.93 -2.65 -19.58
C TRP A 217 -12.34 -2.89 -19.05
N PRO A 218 -12.66 -4.11 -18.57
CA PRO A 218 -13.86 -4.30 -17.77
C PRO A 218 -13.95 -3.26 -16.65
N THR A 219 -15.16 -2.90 -16.27
CA THR A 219 -15.36 -2.00 -15.14
C THR A 219 -14.79 -2.63 -13.87
N VAL A 220 -14.34 -1.79 -12.93
CA VAL A 220 -13.87 -2.29 -11.62
C VAL A 220 -14.96 -3.10 -10.93
N ASP A 221 -16.23 -2.69 -11.05
CA ASP A 221 -17.37 -3.40 -10.48
C ASP A 221 -17.55 -4.80 -11.09
N ASP A 222 -17.37 -4.95 -12.42
CA ASP A 222 -17.43 -6.25 -13.10
C ASP A 222 -16.27 -7.16 -12.73
N MET A 223 -15.05 -6.61 -12.61
CA MET A 223 -13.87 -7.34 -12.17
C MET A 223 -14.07 -7.88 -10.75
N VAL A 224 -14.56 -7.04 -9.83
CA VAL A 224 -14.90 -7.42 -8.45
C VAL A 224 -15.98 -8.50 -8.42
N LYS A 225 -17.07 -8.31 -9.16
CA LYS A 225 -18.19 -9.27 -9.22
C LYS A 225 -17.76 -10.65 -9.72
N GLN A 226 -16.79 -10.70 -10.63
CA GLN A 226 -16.22 -11.95 -11.16
C GLN A 226 -15.05 -12.48 -10.31
N ASN A 227 -14.73 -11.84 -9.18
CA ASN A 227 -13.56 -12.11 -8.35
C ASN A 227 -12.23 -12.07 -9.13
N GLN A 228 -12.15 -11.32 -10.23
CA GLN A 228 -10.92 -11.12 -11.02
C GLN A 228 -10.23 -9.83 -10.55
N ARG A 229 -9.71 -9.87 -9.32
CA ARG A 229 -9.24 -8.72 -8.54
C ARG A 229 -7.72 -8.60 -8.45
N LEU A 230 -6.99 -9.41 -9.20
CA LEU A 230 -5.53 -9.36 -9.27
C LEU A 230 -5.08 -9.27 -10.72
N VAL A 231 -4.48 -8.14 -11.09
CA VAL A 231 -3.84 -7.94 -12.39
C VAL A 231 -2.34 -8.11 -12.22
N VAL A 232 -1.70 -8.96 -13.01
CA VAL A 232 -0.26 -9.22 -12.90
C VAL A 232 0.42 -9.05 -14.24
N PHE A 233 1.47 -8.25 -14.24
CA PHE A 233 2.35 -8.00 -15.37
C PHE A 233 3.77 -8.50 -15.07
N THR A 234 4.50 -8.86 -16.12
CA THR A 234 5.92 -9.24 -16.06
C THR A 234 6.71 -8.53 -17.14
N SER A 235 7.96 -8.19 -16.83
CA SER A 235 8.92 -7.59 -17.75
C SER A 235 9.50 -8.57 -18.78
N LYS A 236 9.19 -9.87 -18.68
CA LYS A 236 9.67 -10.91 -19.61
C LYS A 236 8.58 -11.39 -20.56
N SER A 237 8.72 -11.07 -21.84
CA SER A 237 7.73 -11.40 -22.89
C SER A 237 7.40 -12.89 -23.01
N ALA A 238 8.37 -13.77 -22.78
CA ALA A 238 8.18 -15.22 -22.88
C ALA A 238 7.15 -15.77 -21.87
N LYS A 239 6.97 -15.09 -20.73
CA LYS A 239 6.08 -15.52 -19.65
C LYS A 239 4.61 -15.46 -20.00
N GLU A 240 4.22 -14.64 -20.97
CA GLU A 240 2.84 -14.59 -21.44
C GLU A 240 2.44 -15.92 -22.10
N ALA A 241 3.33 -16.47 -22.94
CA ALA A 241 3.09 -17.76 -23.58
C ALA A 241 3.31 -18.94 -22.64
N SER A 242 4.35 -18.89 -21.78
CA SER A 242 4.72 -20.04 -20.95
C SER A 242 3.96 -20.16 -19.63
N GLU A 243 3.52 -19.03 -19.04
CA GLU A 243 2.92 -18.97 -17.71
C GLU A 243 1.58 -18.21 -17.68
N GLY A 244 1.18 -17.59 -18.80
CA GLY A 244 -0.05 -16.80 -18.87
C GLY A 244 0.00 -15.51 -18.05
N ILE A 245 1.19 -14.95 -17.84
CA ILE A 245 1.41 -13.67 -17.14
C ILE A 245 1.63 -12.59 -18.20
N ALA A 246 0.84 -11.51 -18.14
CA ALA A 246 0.81 -10.49 -19.18
C ALA A 246 2.17 -9.80 -19.35
N TYR A 247 2.67 -9.74 -20.58
CA TYR A 247 3.88 -8.97 -20.86
C TYR A 247 3.57 -7.47 -20.78
N GLU A 248 4.17 -6.79 -19.80
CA GLU A 248 3.74 -5.46 -19.39
C GLU A 248 3.69 -4.45 -20.55
N TRP A 249 4.73 -4.44 -21.39
CA TRP A 249 4.91 -3.50 -22.49
C TRP A 249 3.91 -3.65 -23.65
N ARG A 250 2.99 -4.64 -23.59
CA ARG A 250 1.82 -4.72 -24.49
C ARG A 250 0.62 -3.92 -23.99
N TYR A 251 0.54 -3.67 -22.69
CA TYR A 251 -0.64 -3.16 -22.00
C TYR A 251 -0.40 -1.82 -21.30
N ILE A 252 0.85 -1.51 -20.97
CA ILE A 252 1.23 -0.28 -20.28
C ILE A 252 2.22 0.53 -21.11
N VAL A 253 2.21 1.85 -20.86
CA VAL A 253 3.22 2.78 -21.37
C VAL A 253 3.90 3.39 -20.15
N GLU A 254 5.22 3.22 -20.06
CA GLU A 254 6.04 3.95 -19.10
C GLU A 254 6.58 5.21 -19.77
N ASN A 255 6.30 6.37 -19.16
CA ASN A 255 6.82 7.63 -19.64
C ASN A 255 8.31 7.73 -19.28
N ARG A 256 9.17 7.85 -20.30
CA ARG A 256 10.60 8.08 -20.09
C ARG A 256 10.83 9.51 -19.59
N CYS A 257 11.50 9.65 -18.45
CA CYS A 257 12.18 10.89 -18.09
C CYS A 257 13.59 10.86 -18.68
N GLU A 258 13.78 11.50 -19.83
CA GLU A 258 15.13 11.78 -20.34
C GLU A 258 15.70 12.97 -19.56
N TRP A 259 16.74 12.72 -18.76
CA TRP A 259 17.55 13.79 -18.18
C TRP A 259 18.35 14.44 -19.31
N ARG A 260 17.95 15.66 -19.72
CA ARG A 260 18.74 16.52 -20.60
C ARG A 260 19.83 17.25 -19.83
#